data_AF-A0A6M1MPI9-F1
#
_entry.id   AF-A0A6M1MPI9-F1
#
_cell.length_a   1.000
_cell.length_b   1.000
_cell.length_c   1.000
_cell.angle_alpha   90.00
_cell.angle_beta   90.00
_cell.angle_gamma   90.00
#
_symmetry.space_group_name_H-M   'P 1'
#
loop_
_entity.id
_entity.type
_entity.pdbx_description
1 polymer ?
#
loop_
_entity_poly.entity_id
_entity_poly.type
_entity_poly.pdbx_seq_one_letter_code
_entity_poly.pdbx_strand_id
1 'polypeptide(L)' 'MPDFNDAPIENPEQDRFGFDPFAHSIARCILALKRPLGSVVAIHGPWGSGKSSVINLVRHHLAQDPSAPVVVSIQAW' A
#
# COMPACT_ATOMS: atom_id res chain seq x y z
N MET A 1 18.83 -17.11 12.46
CA MET A 1 19.41 -15.98 11.70
C MET A 1 18.26 -15.05 11.36
N PRO A 2 18.44 -13.72 11.29
CA PRO A 2 17.41 -12.89 10.69
C PRO A 2 17.31 -13.29 9.22
N ASP A 3 16.13 -13.71 8.78
CA ASP A 3 15.87 -14.02 7.39
C ASP A 3 16.00 -12.72 6.58
N PHE A 4 17.06 -12.60 5.79
CA PHE A 4 17.22 -11.51 4.82
C PHE A 4 16.35 -11.81 3.61
N ASN A 5 15.04 -11.59 3.78
CA ASN A 5 14.07 -11.70 2.71
C ASN A 5 13.84 -10.33 2.07
N ASP A 6 14.02 -10.23 0.75
CA ASP A 6 13.71 -9.03 -0.05
C ASP A 6 12.24 -8.99 -0.50
N ALA A 7 11.41 -9.86 0.07
CA ALA A 7 9.97 -9.83 -0.18
C ALA A 7 9.36 -8.51 0.35
N PRO A 8 8.42 -7.92 -0.40
CA PRO A 8 7.62 -6.81 0.10
C PRO A 8 6.92 -7.20 1.40
N ILE A 9 6.92 -6.30 2.38
CA ILE A 9 6.19 -6.50 3.64
C ILE A 9 4.68 -6.43 3.40
N GLU A 10 3.91 -7.06 4.28
CA GLU A 10 2.45 -7.15 4.19
C GLU A 10 1.73 -6.48 5.36
N ASN A 11 2.39 -6.38 6.51
CA ASN A 11 1.81 -5.85 7.74
C ASN A 11 2.62 -4.67 8.31
N PRO A 12 1.96 -3.67 8.92
CA PRO A 12 2.64 -2.53 9.54
C PRO A 12 3.70 -2.91 10.57
N GLU A 13 3.53 -4.02 11.27
CA GLU A 13 4.46 -4.54 12.29
C GLU A 13 5.83 -4.93 11.71
N GLN A 14 5.89 -5.18 10.40
CA GLN A 14 7.13 -5.50 9.69
C GLN A 14 7.87 -4.25 9.18
N ASP A 15 7.26 -3.06 9.33
CA ASP A 15 7.81 -1.82 8.80
C ASP A 15 8.95 -1.28 9.68
N ARG A 16 10.17 -1.46 9.18
CA ARG A 16 11.40 -1.00 9.83
C ARG A 16 11.88 0.36 9.35
N PHE A 17 11.29 0.89 8.28
CA PHE A 17 11.76 2.09 7.59
C PHE A 17 10.74 3.23 7.59
N GLY A 18 9.55 3.04 8.15
CA GLY A 18 8.54 4.08 8.33
C GLY A 18 7.69 4.34 7.08
N PHE A 19 7.45 3.31 6.28
CA PHE A 19 6.50 3.35 5.16
C PHE A 19 5.04 3.39 5.60
N ASP A 20 4.71 2.86 6.78
CA ASP A 20 3.34 2.67 7.23
C ASP A 20 2.53 3.98 7.32
N PRO A 21 3.03 5.08 7.91
CA PRO A 21 2.28 6.34 7.96
C PRO A 21 1.95 6.89 6.56
N PHE A 22 2.86 6.70 5.60
CA PHE A 22 2.64 7.10 4.21
C PHE A 22 1.57 6.24 3.54
N ALA A 23 1.65 4.92 3.69
CA ALA A 23 0.66 3.98 3.17
C ALA A 23 -0.74 4.23 3.78
N HIS A 24 -0.81 4.46 5.10
CA HIS A 24 -2.04 4.79 5.79
C HIS A 24 -2.68 6.09 5.26
N SER A 25 -1.86 7.11 4.98
CA SER A 25 -2.32 8.38 4.41
C SER A 25 -2.93 8.21 3.01
N ILE A 26 -2.35 7.35 2.17
CA ILE A 26 -2.90 7.01 0.85
C ILE A 26 -4.24 6.27 1.01
N ALA A 27 -4.33 5.27 1.89
CA ALA A 27 -5.56 4.54 2.12
C ALA A 27 -6.71 5.47 2.57
N ARG A 28 -6.43 6.38 3.51
CA ARG A 28 -7.39 7.41 3.94
C ARG A 28 -7.82 8.33 2.80
N CYS A 29 -6.91 8.72 1.93
CA CYS A 29 -7.23 9.52 0.75
C CYS A 29 -8.21 8.79 -0.16
N ILE A 30 -7.94 7.51 -0.47
CA ILE A 30 -8.81 6.66 -1.28
C ILE A 30 -10.21 6.54 -0.66
N LEU A 31 -10.31 6.27 0.65
CA LEU A 31 -11.59 6.16 1.36
C LEU A 31 -12.37 7.49 1.39
N ALA A 32 -11.68 8.63 1.35
CA ALA A 32 -12.31 9.95 1.35
C ALA A 32 -12.83 10.40 -0.03
N LEU A 33 -12.52 9.68 -1.11
CA LEU A 33 -12.93 10.05 -2.47
C LEU A 33 -14.46 9.95 -2.65
N LYS A 34 -15.13 11.10 -2.67
CA LYS A 34 -16.56 11.20 -3.01
C LYS A 34 -16.70 11.40 -4.52
N ARG A 35 -17.37 10.45 -5.19
CA ARG A 35 -17.58 10.45 -6.66
C ARG A 35 -16.24 10.51 -7.43
N PRO A 36 -15.41 9.46 -7.35
CA PRO A 36 -14.11 9.45 -8.03
C PRO A 36 -14.33 9.54 -9.55
N LEU A 37 -14.12 10.72 -10.12
CA LEU A 37 -13.89 10.88 -11.55
C LEU A 37 -12.52 10.25 -11.81
N GLY A 38 -12.52 9.03 -12.35
CA GLY A 38 -11.35 8.25 -12.82
C GLY A 38 -9.99 8.73 -12.30
N SER A 39 -9.76 8.62 -10.99
CA SER A 39 -8.55 9.15 -10.35
C SER A 39 -7.41 8.14 -10.42
N VAL A 40 -6.21 8.62 -10.75
CA VAL A 40 -5.01 7.79 -10.87
C VAL A 40 -3.97 8.27 -9.88
N VAL A 41 -3.40 7.34 -9.12
CA VAL A 41 -2.28 7.58 -8.20
C VAL A 41 -1.10 6.72 -8.64
N ALA A 42 0.09 7.32 -8.73
CA ALA A 42 1.32 6.61 -9.05
C ALA A 42 2.27 6.64 -7.85
N ILE A 43 2.74 5.46 -7.43
CA ILE A 43 3.80 5.32 -6.43
C ILE A 43 5.13 5.13 -7.18
N HIS A 44 5.97 6.17 -7.17
CA HIS A 44 7.24 6.20 -7.90
C HIS A 44 8.44 6.07 -6.96
N GLY A 45 9.53 5.48 -7.46
CA GLY A 45 10.77 5.30 -6.70
C GLY A 45 11.75 4.31 -7.35
N PRO A 46 13.05 4.37 -7.02
CA PRO A 46 14.08 3.45 -7.54
C PRO A 46 13.77 1.97 -7.28
N TRP A 47 14.43 1.06 -7.99
CA TRP A 47 14.36 -0.38 -7.66
C TRP A 47 14.78 -0.62 -6.20
N GLY A 48 14.10 -1.54 -5.50
CA GLY A 48 14.36 -1.83 -4.09
C GLY A 48 13.89 -0.76 -3.10
N SER A 49 13.25 0.34 -3.54
CA SER A 49 12.83 1.43 -2.63
C SER A 49 11.58 1.14 -1.79
N GLY A 50 11.09 -0.10 -1.75
CA GLY A 50 9.91 -0.48 -0.97
C GLY A 50 8.55 -0.13 -1.59
N LYS A 51 8.45 0.18 -2.89
CA LYS A 51 7.16 0.51 -3.54
C LYS A 51 6.09 -0.57 -3.36
N SER A 52 6.46 -1.82 -3.60
CA SER A 52 5.54 -2.95 -3.43
C SER A 52 5.11 -3.10 -1.97
N SER A 53 6.02 -2.85 -1.02
CA SER A 53 5.70 -2.82 0.42
C SER A 53 4.67 -1.75 0.73
N VAL A 54 4.84 -0.53 0.21
CA VAL A 54 3.85 0.55 0.37
C VAL A 54 2.50 0.14 -0.20
N ILE A 55 2.44 -0.45 -1.41
CA ILE A 55 1.17 -0.93 -2.00
C ILE A 55 0.49 -1.97 -1.10
N ASN A 56 1.25 -2.91 -0.56
CA ASN A 56 0.71 -3.93 0.35
C ASN A 56 0.18 -3.31 1.64
N LEU A 57 0.89 -2.37 2.25
CA LEU A 57 0.42 -1.65 3.43
C LEU A 57 -0.82 -0.80 3.14
N VAL A 58 -0.91 -0.17 1.97
CA VAL A 58 -2.14 0.54 1.54
C VAL A 58 -3.31 -0.44 1.50
N ARG A 59 -3.12 -1.63 0.92
CA ARG A 59 -4.15 -2.68 0.87
C ARG A 59 -4.52 -3.18 2.26
N HIS A 60 -3.54 -3.36 3.14
CA HIS A 60 -3.75 -3.72 4.53
C HIS A 60 -4.68 -2.72 5.21
N HIS A 61 -4.39 -1.41 5.11
CA HIS A 61 -5.21 -0.35 5.70
C HIS A 61 -6.61 -0.26 5.08
N LEU A 62 -6.73 -0.41 3.76
CA LEU A 62 -8.04 -0.45 3.10
C LEU A 62 -8.88 -1.62 3.62
N ALA A 63 -8.30 -2.81 3.82
CA ALA A 63 -9.03 -3.98 4.29
C ALA A 63 -9.61 -3.84 5.72
N GLN A 64 -9.13 -2.87 6.51
CA GLN A 64 -9.67 -2.60 7.85
C GLN A 64 -10.94 -1.74 7.84
N ASP A 65 -11.28 -1.12 6.71
CA ASP A 65 -12.46 -0.25 6.61
C ASP A 65 -13.64 -0.99 5.95
N PRO A 66 -14.82 -1.09 6.60
CA PRO A 66 -16.00 -1.74 6.02
C PRO A 66 -16.53 -1.10 4.74
N SER A 67 -16.18 0.17 4.50
CA SER A 67 -16.58 0.93 3.31
C SER A 67 -15.55 0.87 2.18
N ALA A 68 -14.48 0.09 2.36
CA ALA A 68 -13.42 -0.01 1.39
C ALA A 68 -13.90 -0.48 0.02
N PRO A 69 -13.32 0.07 -1.08
CA PRO A 69 -13.65 -0.37 -2.42
C PRO A 69 -13.14 -1.79 -2.66
N VAL A 70 -13.71 -2.45 -3.68
CA VAL A 70 -13.16 -3.71 -4.19
C VAL A 70 -11.76 -3.46 -4.74
N VAL A 71 -10.77 -4.16 -4.18
CA VAL A 71 -9.37 -4.06 -4.60
C VAL A 71 -9.05 -5.17 -5.58
N VAL A 72 -8.68 -4.81 -6.81
CA VAL A 72 -8.21 -5.75 -7.84
C VAL A 72 -6.72 -5.50 -8.08
N SER A 73 -5.90 -6.51 -7.80
CA SER A 73 -4.46 -6.45 -8.10
C SER A 73 -4.22 -6.93 -9.52
N ILE A 74 -3.66 -6.07 -10.37
CA ILE A 74 -3.22 -6.41 -11.71
C ILE A 74 -1.70 -6.33 -11.71
N GLN A 75 -1.05 -7.49 -11.64
CA GLN A 75 0.40 -7.58 -11.77
C GLN A 75 0.74 -7.83 -13.24
N ALA A 76 1.77 -7.14 -13.75
CA ALA A 76 2.25 -7.35 -15.11
C ALA A 76 3.02 -8.67 -15.28
N TRP A 77 3.41 -9.30 -14.16
CA TRP A 77 4.16 -10.54 -14.02
C TRP A 77 3.97 -11.08 -12.60
#